data_AF-A0A2P6N9J9-F1
#
_entry.id   AF-A0A2P6N9J9-F1
#
_cell.length_a   1.000
_cell.length_b   1.000
_cell.length_c   1.000
_cell.angle_alpha   90.00
_cell.angle_beta   90.00
_cell.angle_gamma   90.00
#
_symmetry.space_group_name_H-M   'P 1'
#
loop_
_entity.id
_entity.type
_entity.pdbx_description
1 polymer ?
#
loop_
_entity_poly.entity_id
_entity_poly.type
_entity_poly.pdbx_seq_one_letter_code
_entity_poly.pdbx_strand_id
1 'polypeptide(L)'
;MSGGRRLLVIASDQDDYISLFRDVTIDGQKIEVEQAEWTHIQLSSYPHAGVVLSLAASTPVGSYKRNQSRIFRPDFVLIRMISHGLPTQDHRNLVYGLQHYNVPCINSLQSVISNFERPNMYGALRSIQQRLGKETFPLIEQYYYSGFQQMAMTPKYPIVVKVGHVHSGYGKTLLRSHQEFIDLASIIALHPDYCTTEPFINSAYDVRIQKIGDHYRAYRRTGSGWKGGVNALEDTPVTETYKMWADECSKLFGGMDILAIDVVHCSETNKDYIIELNECSIGLGKNHEIEDNNIIRDLVVKRMTEAFANKTIEPKQESSTTNAYKSLEVELINLENVKLEIEQSLKKANQKVAFLQGTNSELKKRNNAFFRRGFGFGFTFGVGFSTALLVSYLAYRWKKQ
;
A
#
# COMPACT_ATOMS: atom_id res chain seq x y z
N MET A 1 -24.61 -16.13 15.63
CA MET A 1 -24.12 -14.77 15.94
C MET A 1 -24.53 -13.86 14.80
N SER A 2 -25.30 -12.82 15.10
CA SER A 2 -26.02 -11.93 14.18
C SER A 2 -25.25 -10.62 13.90
N GLY A 3 -24.00 -10.74 13.46
CA GLY A 3 -23.22 -9.59 12.99
C GLY A 3 -23.15 -9.59 11.47
N GLY A 4 -23.40 -8.44 10.84
CA GLY A 4 -23.21 -8.27 9.40
C GLY A 4 -21.77 -8.59 8.99
N ARG A 5 -21.57 -9.04 7.75
CA ARG A 5 -20.25 -9.41 7.23
C ARG A 5 -19.38 -8.16 7.05
N ARG A 6 -18.13 -8.21 7.49
CA ARG A 6 -17.22 -7.06 7.53
C ARG A 6 -16.24 -7.06 6.36
N LEU A 7 -16.29 -6.01 5.54
CA LEU A 7 -15.40 -5.78 4.41
C LEU A 7 -14.44 -4.64 4.72
N LEU A 8 -13.14 -4.88 4.60
CA LEU A 8 -12.15 -3.80 4.50
C LEU A 8 -11.82 -3.55 3.04
N VAL A 9 -11.88 -2.30 2.62
CA VAL A 9 -11.40 -1.82 1.32
C VAL A 9 -10.14 -1.00 1.53
N ILE A 10 -9.05 -1.43 0.91
CA ILE A 10 -7.76 -0.73 0.95
C ILE A 10 -7.61 0.03 -0.36
N ALA A 11 -8.08 1.28 -0.33
CA ALA A 11 -8.23 2.17 -1.48
C ALA A 11 -7.79 3.60 -1.12
N SER A 12 -7.50 4.40 -2.15
CA SER A 12 -7.23 5.83 -2.03
C SER A 12 -8.41 6.54 -1.36
N ASP A 13 -8.13 7.56 -0.56
CA ASP A 13 -9.18 8.41 0.03
C ASP A 13 -9.97 9.23 -1.01
N GLN A 14 -9.58 9.17 -2.30
CA GLN A 14 -10.34 9.77 -3.40
C GLN A 14 -11.48 8.89 -3.92
N ASP A 15 -11.46 7.58 -3.64
CA ASP A 15 -12.45 6.63 -4.14
C ASP A 15 -13.51 6.35 -3.06
N ASP A 16 -14.80 6.58 -3.31
CA ASP A 16 -15.85 6.37 -2.30
C ASP A 16 -16.47 4.95 -2.35
N TYR A 17 -15.70 3.94 -1.91
CA TYR A 17 -16.21 2.57 -1.83
C TYR A 17 -17.28 2.42 -0.71
N ILE A 18 -17.26 3.27 0.31
CA ILE A 18 -18.29 3.27 1.36
C ILE A 18 -19.67 3.49 0.75
N SER A 19 -19.82 4.52 -0.10
CA SER A 19 -21.08 4.76 -0.80
C SER A 19 -21.42 3.68 -1.81
N LEU A 20 -20.42 3.12 -2.51
CA LEU A 20 -20.59 2.03 -3.47
C LEU A 20 -21.25 0.78 -2.85
N PHE A 21 -20.98 0.51 -1.57
CA PHE A 21 -21.48 -0.65 -0.85
C PHE A 21 -22.63 -0.37 0.15
N ARG A 22 -23.11 0.88 0.26
CA ARG A 22 -24.03 1.34 1.33
C ARG A 22 -25.29 0.50 1.55
N ASP A 23 -25.87 -0.02 0.48
CA ASP A 23 -27.12 -0.79 0.51
C ASP A 23 -26.94 -2.24 0.05
N VAL A 24 -25.69 -2.68 -0.06
CA VAL A 24 -25.37 -4.06 -0.41
C VAL A 24 -25.66 -4.98 0.76
N THR A 25 -26.28 -6.11 0.46
CA THR A 25 -26.59 -7.15 1.45
C THR A 25 -26.06 -8.50 0.99
N ILE A 26 -25.73 -9.36 1.95
CA ILE A 26 -25.50 -10.78 1.71
C ILE A 26 -26.34 -11.56 2.73
N ASP A 27 -27.08 -12.55 2.26
CA ASP A 27 -28.06 -13.32 3.06
C ASP A 27 -29.04 -12.43 3.84
N GLY A 28 -29.47 -11.32 3.23
CA GLY A 28 -30.40 -10.36 3.84
C GLY A 28 -29.80 -9.44 4.91
N GLN A 29 -28.49 -9.52 5.18
CA GLN A 29 -27.79 -8.63 6.11
C GLN A 29 -26.91 -7.63 5.38
N LYS A 30 -26.97 -6.36 5.79
CA LYS A 30 -26.07 -5.33 5.25
C LYS A 30 -24.62 -5.67 5.58
N ILE A 31 -23.73 -5.44 4.62
CA ILE A 31 -22.29 -5.55 4.84
C ILE A 31 -21.79 -4.32 5.60
N GLU A 32 -20.95 -4.53 6.59
CA GLU A 32 -20.24 -3.46 7.30
C GLU A 32 -18.96 -3.16 6.52
N VAL A 33 -18.86 -1.97 5.94
CA VAL A 33 -17.72 -1.59 5.10
C VAL A 33 -16.84 -0.56 5.78
N GLU A 34 -15.55 -0.83 5.70
CA GLU A 34 -14.48 0.05 6.11
C GLU A 34 -13.57 0.36 4.95
N GLN A 35 -13.10 1.61 4.88
CA GLN A 35 -12.09 2.01 3.90
C GLN A 35 -10.93 2.73 4.56
N ALA A 36 -9.71 2.37 4.20
CA ALA A 36 -8.51 3.05 4.65
C ALA A 36 -7.35 2.85 3.65
N GLU A 37 -6.52 3.88 3.47
CA GLU A 37 -5.21 3.70 2.85
C GLU A 37 -4.28 2.87 3.73
N TRP A 38 -3.26 2.24 3.11
CA TRP A 38 -2.26 1.45 3.83
C TRP A 38 -1.60 2.18 5.00
N THR A 39 -1.35 3.48 4.86
CA THR A 39 -0.70 4.34 5.85
C THR A 39 -1.54 4.55 7.11
N HIS A 40 -2.85 4.30 7.06
CA HIS A 40 -3.77 4.44 8.17
C HIS A 40 -4.08 3.12 8.88
N ILE A 41 -3.42 2.03 8.49
CA ILE A 41 -3.68 0.68 9.00
C ILE A 41 -2.50 0.22 9.86
N GLN A 42 -2.80 -0.20 11.09
CA GLN A 42 -1.94 -1.09 11.86
C GLN A 42 -2.64 -2.42 12.04
N LEU A 43 -1.88 -3.51 12.02
CA LEU A 43 -2.43 -4.85 11.98
C LEU A 43 -1.75 -5.75 13.02
N SER A 44 -2.56 -6.53 13.73
CA SER A 44 -2.11 -7.70 14.48
C SER A 44 -2.90 -8.94 14.04
N SER A 45 -2.26 -10.10 14.03
CA SER A 45 -2.82 -11.36 13.58
C SER A 45 -2.75 -12.38 14.70
N TYR A 46 -3.90 -12.90 15.13
CA TYR A 46 -4.01 -13.81 16.27
C TYR A 46 -4.72 -15.12 15.87
N PRO A 47 -4.22 -16.30 16.29
CA PRO A 47 -4.82 -17.58 15.94
C PRO A 47 -6.31 -17.71 16.29
N HIS A 48 -6.76 -17.12 17.40
CA HIS A 48 -8.14 -17.27 17.89
C HIS A 48 -9.01 -16.01 17.71
N ALA A 49 -8.41 -14.85 17.45
CA ALA A 49 -9.13 -13.58 17.31
C ALA A 49 -9.10 -13.02 15.87
N GLY A 50 -8.40 -13.70 14.95
CA GLY A 50 -8.24 -13.25 13.58
C GLY A 50 -7.34 -12.05 13.44
N VAL A 51 -7.54 -11.35 12.33
CA VAL A 51 -6.87 -10.07 12.08
C VAL A 51 -7.60 -8.97 12.81
N VAL A 52 -6.86 -8.22 13.61
CA VAL A 52 -7.31 -7.03 14.34
C VAL A 52 -6.59 -5.83 13.77
N LEU A 53 -7.36 -4.88 13.27
CA LEU A 53 -6.87 -3.65 12.67
C LEU A 53 -7.10 -2.50 13.62
N SER A 54 -6.09 -1.67 13.83
CA SER A 54 -6.27 -0.31 14.32
C SER A 54 -6.28 0.61 13.12
N LEU A 55 -7.45 1.21 12.86
CA LEU A 55 -7.65 2.15 11.76
C LEU A 55 -7.57 3.56 12.32
N ALA A 56 -6.54 4.31 11.92
CA ALA A 56 -6.36 5.69 12.32
C ALA A 56 -7.49 6.58 11.77
N ALA A 57 -7.76 7.71 12.43
CA ALA A 57 -8.68 8.72 11.91
C ALA A 57 -8.27 9.12 10.48
N SER A 58 -9.24 9.25 9.58
CA SER A 58 -9.00 9.47 8.15
C SER A 58 -9.35 10.88 7.73
N THR A 59 -8.78 11.28 6.59
CA THR A 59 -9.35 12.37 5.79
C THR A 59 -10.76 12.00 5.30
N PRO A 60 -11.65 12.99 5.06
CA PRO A 60 -12.97 12.72 4.51
C PRO A 60 -12.86 12.09 3.11
N VAL A 61 -13.57 10.98 2.90
CA VAL A 61 -13.75 10.29 1.62
C VAL A 61 -15.22 10.47 1.22
N GLY A 62 -15.50 11.35 0.26
CA GLY A 62 -16.87 11.69 -0.11
C GLY A 62 -17.71 12.17 1.10
N SER A 63 -18.77 11.43 1.42
CA SER A 63 -19.63 11.72 2.59
C SER A 63 -19.14 11.06 3.89
N TYR A 64 -18.13 10.19 3.82
CA TYR A 64 -17.62 9.41 4.93
C TYR A 64 -16.38 10.08 5.54
N LYS A 65 -16.34 10.20 6.86
CA LYS A 65 -15.14 10.65 7.58
C LYS A 65 -14.97 9.83 8.85
N ARG A 66 -13.84 9.14 8.97
CA ARG A 66 -13.48 8.45 10.21
C ARG A 66 -12.88 9.47 11.19
N ASN A 67 -13.71 9.99 12.09
CA ASN A 67 -13.32 11.07 13.02
C ASN A 67 -12.34 10.64 14.12
N GLN A 68 -12.30 9.34 14.45
CA GLN A 68 -11.49 8.79 15.53
C GLN A 68 -10.90 7.45 15.10
N SER A 69 -9.81 7.05 15.77
CA SER A 69 -9.28 5.70 15.60
C SER A 69 -10.30 4.67 16.05
N ARG A 70 -10.38 3.54 15.35
CA ARG A 70 -11.23 2.42 15.78
C ARG A 70 -10.61 1.08 15.45
N ILE A 71 -10.97 0.09 16.27
CA ILE A 71 -10.61 -1.30 16.04
C ILE A 71 -11.60 -1.93 15.06
N PHE A 72 -11.09 -2.64 14.06
CA PHE A 72 -11.88 -3.36 13.08
C PHE A 72 -11.33 -4.77 12.87
N ARG A 73 -12.20 -5.73 12.60
CA ARG A 73 -11.82 -7.11 12.32
C ARG A 73 -12.45 -7.50 10.98
N PRO A 74 -11.70 -7.46 9.87
CA PRO A 74 -12.26 -7.78 8.58
C PRO A 74 -12.58 -9.28 8.49
N ASP A 75 -13.71 -9.59 7.87
CA ASP A 75 -14.02 -10.95 7.44
C ASP A 75 -13.57 -11.18 5.99
N PHE A 76 -13.44 -10.10 5.21
CA PHE A 76 -12.97 -10.07 3.82
C PHE A 76 -12.20 -8.76 3.54
N VAL A 77 -11.26 -8.80 2.59
CA VAL A 77 -10.47 -7.64 2.16
C VAL A 77 -10.54 -7.43 0.65
N LEU A 78 -10.70 -6.19 0.20
CA LEU A 78 -10.50 -5.76 -1.18
C LEU A 78 -9.28 -4.85 -1.22
N ILE A 79 -8.24 -5.20 -1.99
CA ILE A 79 -7.06 -4.34 -2.19
C ILE A 79 -7.19 -3.62 -3.54
N ARG A 80 -7.07 -2.30 -3.52
CA ARG A 80 -7.12 -1.42 -4.71
C ARG A 80 -5.96 -0.41 -4.75
N MET A 81 -5.00 -0.53 -3.83
CA MET A 81 -3.78 0.29 -3.79
C MET A 81 -2.53 -0.55 -3.99
N ILE A 82 -1.50 0.08 -4.56
CA ILE A 82 -0.16 -0.48 -4.65
C ILE A 82 0.34 -0.84 -3.26
N SER A 83 0.78 -2.08 -3.09
CA SER A 83 1.25 -2.63 -1.81
C SER A 83 2.78 -2.58 -1.65
N HIS A 84 3.50 -2.53 -2.78
CA HIS A 84 4.95 -2.41 -2.82
C HIS A 84 5.39 -1.60 -4.04
N GLY A 85 6.37 -0.70 -3.88
CA GLY A 85 6.87 0.17 -4.94
C GLY A 85 8.06 0.98 -4.48
N LEU A 86 7.95 2.31 -4.57
CA LEU A 86 8.97 3.22 -4.03
C LEU A 86 9.19 2.98 -2.52
N PRO A 87 10.33 3.41 -1.94
CA PRO A 87 10.58 3.25 -0.50
C PRO A 87 9.49 3.84 0.41
N THR A 88 8.75 4.83 -0.06
CA THR A 88 7.59 5.43 0.64
C THR A 88 6.30 4.61 0.53
N GLN A 89 6.32 3.53 -0.25
CA GLN A 89 5.19 2.66 -0.60
C GLN A 89 5.57 1.19 -0.31
N ASP A 90 6.08 0.89 0.88
CA ASP A 90 6.34 -0.48 1.32
C ASP A 90 5.34 -0.89 2.42
N HIS A 91 4.31 -1.63 2.02
CA HIS A 91 3.23 -2.11 2.89
C HIS A 91 3.20 -3.63 2.98
N ARG A 92 4.29 -4.30 2.57
CA ARG A 92 4.36 -5.77 2.50
C ARG A 92 4.08 -6.43 3.85
N ASN A 93 4.53 -5.83 4.95
CA ASN A 93 4.30 -6.34 6.30
C ASN A 93 2.80 -6.42 6.66
N LEU A 94 1.97 -5.50 6.16
CA LEU A 94 0.52 -5.55 6.37
C LEU A 94 -0.10 -6.71 5.58
N VAL A 95 0.32 -6.91 4.33
CA VAL A 95 -0.12 -8.04 3.50
C VAL A 95 0.31 -9.37 4.11
N TYR A 96 1.53 -9.48 4.64
CA TYR A 96 1.99 -10.67 5.37
C TYR A 96 1.13 -10.95 6.59
N GLY A 97 0.70 -9.92 7.32
CA GLY A 97 -0.20 -10.08 8.45
C GLY A 97 -1.60 -10.59 8.06
N LEU A 98 -2.13 -10.14 6.92
CA LEU A 98 -3.36 -10.69 6.33
C LEU A 98 -3.17 -12.16 5.91
N GLN A 99 -2.05 -12.47 5.26
CA GLN A 99 -1.70 -13.83 4.81
C GLN A 99 -1.48 -14.78 5.98
N HIS A 100 -0.90 -14.31 7.07
CA HIS A 100 -0.64 -15.08 8.27
C HIS A 100 -1.93 -15.68 8.86
N TYR A 101 -3.06 -14.98 8.75
CA TYR A 101 -4.37 -15.51 9.16
C TYR A 101 -5.19 -16.12 8.00
N ASN A 102 -4.69 -16.02 6.76
CA ASN A 102 -5.43 -16.39 5.55
C ASN A 102 -6.78 -15.65 5.42
N VAL A 103 -6.76 -14.32 5.59
CA VAL A 103 -7.97 -13.51 5.38
C VAL A 103 -8.41 -13.62 3.91
N PRO A 104 -9.68 -13.96 3.62
CA PRO A 104 -10.21 -13.93 2.26
C PRO A 104 -10.03 -12.54 1.62
N CYS A 105 -9.52 -12.50 0.40
CA CYS A 105 -9.11 -11.25 -0.24
C CYS A 105 -9.38 -11.26 -1.76
N ILE A 106 -9.68 -10.08 -2.32
CA ILE A 106 -9.58 -9.82 -3.76
C ILE A 106 -8.39 -8.88 -4.03
N ASN A 107 -7.44 -9.29 -4.87
CA ASN A 107 -7.23 -10.68 -5.32
C ASN A 107 -6.74 -11.56 -4.15
N SER A 108 -6.42 -12.83 -4.44
CA SER A 108 -5.78 -13.71 -3.47
C SER A 108 -4.51 -13.07 -2.89
N LEU A 109 -4.27 -13.26 -1.58
CA LEU A 109 -3.07 -12.73 -0.95
C LEU A 109 -1.79 -13.34 -1.54
N GLN A 110 -1.88 -14.55 -2.09
CA GLN A 110 -0.79 -15.19 -2.83
C GLN A 110 -0.45 -14.43 -4.12
N SER A 111 -1.43 -13.94 -4.89
CA SER A 111 -1.14 -13.12 -6.08
C SER A 111 -0.55 -11.77 -5.72
N VAL A 112 -1.05 -11.14 -4.65
CA VAL A 112 -0.53 -9.84 -4.16
C VAL A 112 0.93 -9.98 -3.74
N ILE A 113 1.27 -11.01 -2.94
CA ILE A 113 2.66 -11.28 -2.51
C ILE A 113 3.54 -11.61 -3.72
N SER A 114 3.03 -12.41 -4.65
CA SER A 114 3.79 -12.76 -5.86
C SER A 114 4.10 -11.54 -6.72
N ASN A 115 3.24 -10.52 -6.68
CA ASN A 115 3.39 -9.27 -7.40
C ASN A 115 4.34 -8.27 -6.69
N PHE A 116 4.90 -8.57 -5.52
CA PHE A 116 5.92 -7.69 -4.94
C PHE A 116 7.19 -7.60 -5.78
N GLU A 117 7.46 -8.58 -6.65
CA GLU A 117 8.66 -8.56 -7.48
C GLU A 117 8.31 -8.80 -8.95
N ARG A 118 8.73 -7.87 -9.82
CA ARG A 118 8.47 -7.97 -11.27
C ARG A 118 9.03 -9.25 -11.91
N PRO A 119 10.26 -9.70 -11.56
CA PRO A 119 10.81 -10.93 -12.13
C PRO A 119 9.94 -12.16 -11.84
N ASN A 120 9.26 -12.19 -10.69
CA ASN A 120 8.35 -13.28 -10.36
C ASN A 120 7.14 -13.31 -11.30
N MET A 121 6.52 -12.14 -11.52
CA MET A 121 5.43 -11.98 -12.49
C MET A 121 5.87 -12.34 -13.92
N TYR A 122 7.06 -11.90 -14.34
CA TYR A 122 7.62 -12.27 -15.65
C TYR A 122 7.86 -13.78 -15.77
N GLY A 123 8.39 -14.43 -14.73
CA GLY A 123 8.56 -15.88 -14.68
C GLY A 123 7.25 -16.64 -14.86
N ALA A 124 6.17 -16.16 -14.25
CA ALA A 124 4.83 -16.73 -14.41
C ALA A 124 4.30 -16.54 -15.84
N LEU A 125 4.45 -15.36 -16.45
CA LEU A 125 4.13 -15.13 -17.86
C LEU A 125 4.94 -16.04 -18.80
N ARG A 126 6.23 -16.23 -18.51
CA ARG A 126 7.11 -17.12 -19.27
C ARG A 126 6.62 -18.57 -19.21
N SER A 127 6.08 -19.02 -18.08
CA SER A 127 5.49 -20.37 -17.95
C SER A 127 4.29 -20.57 -18.88
N ILE A 128 3.46 -19.52 -19.07
CA ILE A 128 2.35 -19.53 -20.02
C ILE A 128 2.91 -19.59 -21.46
N GLN A 129 3.89 -18.76 -21.78
CA GLN A 129 4.54 -18.77 -23.09
C GLN A 129 5.19 -20.13 -23.41
N GLN A 130 5.84 -20.78 -22.46
CA GLN A 130 6.44 -22.11 -22.66
C GLN A 130 5.40 -23.17 -23.03
N ARG A 131 4.19 -23.06 -22.46
CA ARG A 131 3.08 -23.98 -22.75
C ARG A 131 2.37 -23.67 -24.07
N LEU A 132 2.16 -22.40 -24.38
CA LEU A 132 1.37 -21.98 -25.54
C LEU A 132 2.19 -21.66 -26.80
N GLY A 133 3.49 -21.42 -26.64
CA GLY A 133 4.38 -20.97 -27.71
C GLY A 133 4.42 -19.45 -27.88
N LYS A 134 5.50 -18.96 -28.49
CA LYS A 134 5.77 -17.53 -28.66
C LYS A 134 4.78 -16.82 -29.58
N GLU A 135 4.27 -17.49 -30.60
CA GLU A 135 3.30 -16.90 -31.54
C GLU A 135 1.93 -16.71 -30.88
N THR A 136 1.51 -17.65 -30.02
CA THR A 136 0.22 -17.58 -29.31
C THR A 136 0.28 -16.66 -28.10
N PHE A 137 1.41 -16.61 -27.39
CA PHE A 137 1.61 -15.76 -26.22
C PHE A 137 2.93 -14.98 -26.37
N PRO A 138 2.91 -13.83 -27.07
CA PRO A 138 4.11 -13.09 -27.46
C PRO A 138 4.66 -12.24 -26.32
N LEU A 139 5.11 -12.89 -25.24
CA LEU A 139 5.87 -12.23 -24.16
C LEU A 139 7.20 -11.68 -24.70
N ILE A 140 7.48 -10.42 -24.38
CA ILE A 140 8.74 -9.75 -24.73
C ILE A 140 9.94 -10.51 -24.18
N GLU A 141 11.02 -10.59 -24.95
CA GLU A 141 12.27 -11.21 -24.49
C GLU A 141 12.95 -10.30 -23.46
N GLN A 142 13.04 -10.77 -22.21
CA GLN A 142 13.61 -10.00 -21.12
C GLN A 142 14.79 -10.76 -20.51
N TYR A 143 15.85 -10.01 -20.20
CA TYR A 143 17.06 -10.48 -19.54
C TYR A 143 17.01 -9.97 -18.10
N TYR A 144 17.44 -10.80 -17.16
CA TYR A 144 17.46 -10.48 -15.73
C TYR A 144 18.90 -10.42 -15.22
N TYR A 145 19.18 -9.42 -14.41
CA TYR A 145 20.45 -9.26 -13.71
C TYR A 145 20.16 -9.13 -12.22
N SER A 146 20.77 -9.99 -11.41
CA SER A 146 20.65 -9.95 -9.94
C SER A 146 21.25 -8.69 -9.31
N GLY A 147 22.05 -7.96 -10.08
CA GLY A 147 22.71 -6.73 -9.65
C GLY A 147 23.62 -6.19 -10.75
N PHE A 148 24.22 -5.04 -10.49
CA PHE A 148 25.06 -4.33 -11.46
C PHE A 148 26.26 -5.14 -11.93
N GLN A 149 26.83 -6.03 -11.09
CA GLN A 149 27.98 -6.84 -11.49
C GLN A 149 27.66 -7.83 -12.62
N GLN A 150 26.39 -8.20 -12.81
CA GLN A 150 25.95 -9.12 -13.85
C GLN A 150 25.51 -8.42 -15.14
N MET A 151 25.45 -7.08 -15.16
CA MET A 151 25.07 -6.28 -16.33
C MET A 151 26.18 -6.32 -17.40
N ALA A 152 26.34 -7.46 -18.07
CA ALA A 152 27.40 -7.70 -19.05
C ALA A 152 26.89 -7.92 -20.48
N MET A 153 25.84 -8.73 -20.64
CA MET A 153 25.21 -9.01 -21.93
C MET A 153 23.88 -8.27 -22.05
N THR A 154 23.45 -7.90 -23.25
CA THR A 154 22.16 -7.24 -23.49
C THR A 154 21.52 -7.75 -24.77
N PRO A 155 20.20 -7.53 -24.97
CA PRO A 155 19.61 -7.52 -26.30
C PRO A 155 20.28 -6.49 -27.24
N LYS A 156 19.89 -6.50 -28.51
CA LYS A 156 20.31 -5.47 -29.47
C LYS A 156 19.73 -4.11 -29.06
N TYR A 157 20.58 -3.08 -29.07
CA TYR A 157 20.17 -1.70 -28.84
C TYR A 157 19.23 -1.19 -29.95
N PRO A 158 18.30 -0.26 -29.64
CA PRO A 158 18.04 0.30 -28.30
C PRO A 158 17.34 -0.67 -27.34
N ILE A 159 17.60 -0.53 -26.04
CA ILE A 159 17.03 -1.38 -24.98
C ILE A 159 16.33 -0.54 -23.90
N VAL A 160 15.32 -1.13 -23.26
CA VAL A 160 14.71 -0.57 -22.05
C VAL A 160 15.29 -1.30 -20.84
N VAL A 161 15.84 -0.56 -19.88
CA VAL A 161 16.26 -1.07 -18.57
C VAL A 161 15.17 -0.75 -17.55
N LYS A 162 14.80 -1.73 -16.72
CA LYS A 162 13.88 -1.57 -15.58
C LYS A 162 14.61 -1.99 -14.29
N VAL A 163 14.77 -1.06 -13.34
CA VAL A 163 15.46 -1.29 -12.07
C VAL A 163 14.44 -1.51 -10.96
N GLY A 164 14.61 -2.59 -10.18
CA GLY A 164 13.80 -2.91 -9.01
C GLY A 164 12.30 -3.11 -9.28
N HIS A 165 11.50 -2.95 -8.22
CA HIS A 165 10.04 -2.98 -8.28
C HIS A 165 9.44 -1.60 -8.01
N VAL A 166 9.09 -0.87 -9.07
CA VAL A 166 8.53 0.49 -8.97
C VAL A 166 7.49 0.76 -10.04
N HIS A 167 6.47 1.54 -9.74
CA HIS A 167 5.32 1.79 -10.62
C HIS A 167 5.46 3.10 -11.42
N SER A 168 4.48 3.43 -12.24
CA SER A 168 4.34 4.76 -12.90
C SER A 168 5.54 5.24 -13.71
N GLY A 169 6.34 4.33 -14.25
CA GLY A 169 7.48 4.67 -15.11
C GLY A 169 8.77 5.04 -14.37
N TYR A 170 8.78 5.02 -13.04
CA TYR A 170 10.00 5.12 -12.24
C TYR A 170 10.93 3.93 -12.51
N GLY A 171 12.25 4.13 -12.34
CA GLY A 171 13.24 3.06 -12.54
C GLY A 171 13.35 2.52 -13.98
N LYS A 172 12.65 3.14 -14.95
CA LYS A 172 12.69 2.75 -16.36
C LYS A 172 13.49 3.76 -17.18
N THR A 173 14.47 3.28 -17.96
CA THR A 173 15.26 4.12 -18.88
C THR A 173 15.45 3.45 -20.23
N LEU A 174 15.54 4.25 -21.29
CA LEU A 174 15.80 3.81 -22.66
C LEU A 174 17.26 4.11 -22.99
N LEU A 175 18.02 3.07 -23.33
CA LEU A 175 19.43 3.18 -23.65
C LEU A 175 19.68 2.86 -25.12
N ARG A 176 20.55 3.64 -25.77
CA ARG A 176 20.86 3.52 -27.20
C ARG A 176 22.24 2.92 -27.48
N SER A 177 23.09 2.79 -26.47
CA SER A 177 24.46 2.32 -26.63
C SER A 177 24.94 1.49 -25.43
N HIS A 178 26.02 0.73 -25.64
CA HIS A 178 26.66 -0.03 -24.58
C HIS A 178 27.32 0.84 -23.52
N GLN A 179 27.82 2.02 -23.91
CA GLN A 179 28.38 2.98 -22.96
C GLN A 179 27.32 3.45 -21.97
N GLU A 180 26.14 3.85 -22.44
CA GLU A 180 25.02 4.24 -21.56
C GLU A 180 24.61 3.11 -20.59
N PHE A 181 24.73 1.85 -21.02
CA PHE A 181 24.42 0.68 -20.20
C PHE A 181 25.43 0.49 -19.06
N ILE A 182 26.73 0.64 -19.35
CA ILE A 182 27.79 0.62 -18.34
C ILE A 182 27.63 1.80 -17.37
N ASP A 183 27.36 3.00 -17.89
CA ASP A 183 27.16 4.20 -17.08
C ASP A 183 25.98 4.02 -16.12
N LEU A 184 24.86 3.47 -16.60
CA LEU A 184 23.72 3.15 -15.74
C LEU A 184 24.05 2.08 -14.70
N ALA A 185 24.82 1.04 -15.06
CA ALA A 185 25.25 0.02 -14.11
C ALA A 185 26.04 0.63 -12.94
N SER A 186 26.88 1.65 -13.23
CA SER A 186 27.62 2.39 -12.20
C SER A 186 26.71 3.18 -11.25
N ILE A 187 25.57 3.68 -11.74
CA ILE A 187 24.55 4.36 -10.91
C ILE A 187 23.82 3.34 -10.03
N ILE A 188 23.43 2.19 -10.59
CA ILE A 188 22.76 1.12 -9.85
C ILE A 188 23.65 0.60 -8.71
N ALA A 189 24.98 0.65 -8.86
CA ALA A 189 25.92 0.25 -7.81
C ALA A 189 25.78 1.07 -6.51
N LEU A 190 25.22 2.29 -6.54
CA LEU A 190 24.99 3.12 -5.35
C LEU A 190 23.87 2.60 -4.45
N HIS A 191 22.88 1.93 -5.04
CA HIS A 191 21.77 1.30 -4.32
C HIS A 191 21.47 -0.05 -4.99
N PRO A 192 22.28 -1.09 -4.69
CA PRO A 192 22.21 -2.36 -5.38
C PRO A 192 20.81 -2.96 -5.32
N ASP A 193 20.22 -3.15 -6.48
CA ASP A 193 18.95 -3.84 -6.70
C ASP A 193 19.08 -4.65 -8.00
N TYR A 194 18.15 -5.57 -8.25
CA TYR A 194 18.09 -6.27 -9.52
C TYR A 194 17.64 -5.30 -10.63
N CYS A 195 17.95 -5.66 -11.88
CA CYS A 195 17.39 -4.98 -13.03
C CYS A 195 17.08 -5.96 -14.15
N THR A 196 16.27 -5.51 -15.10
CA THR A 196 15.97 -6.25 -16.32
C THR A 196 16.20 -5.39 -17.54
N THR A 197 16.55 -6.03 -18.66
CA THR A 197 16.59 -5.38 -19.97
C THR A 197 15.70 -6.11 -20.97
N GLU A 198 15.05 -5.35 -21.82
CA GLU A 198 14.26 -5.84 -22.95
C GLU A 198 14.51 -4.98 -24.19
N PRO A 199 14.33 -5.52 -25.41
CA PRO A 199 14.40 -4.72 -26.63
C PRO A 199 13.43 -3.53 -26.55
N PHE A 200 13.88 -2.35 -26.98
CA PHE A 200 12.94 -1.26 -27.21
C PHE A 200 12.09 -1.57 -28.44
N ILE A 201 10.78 -1.58 -28.26
CA ILE A 201 9.82 -1.74 -29.35
C ILE A 201 9.33 -0.35 -29.78
N ASN A 202 9.52 -0.04 -31.07
CA ASN A 202 8.92 1.16 -31.65
C ASN A 202 7.40 0.96 -31.72
N SER A 203 6.69 1.51 -30.74
CA SER A 203 5.25 1.32 -30.55
C SER A 203 4.44 2.22 -31.48
N ALA A 204 3.47 1.67 -32.19
CA ALA A 204 2.40 2.47 -32.80
C ALA A 204 1.38 2.92 -31.74
N TYR A 205 1.10 2.03 -30.79
CA TYR A 205 0.21 2.24 -29.65
C TYR A 205 0.41 1.09 -28.66
N ASP A 206 0.02 1.34 -27.41
CA ASP A 206 -0.04 0.29 -26.40
C ASP A 206 -1.49 -0.19 -26.26
N VAL A 207 -1.68 -1.45 -25.87
CA VAL A 207 -2.99 -2.00 -25.51
C VAL A 207 -2.97 -2.42 -24.05
N ARG A 208 -3.96 -1.98 -23.28
CA ARG A 208 -4.22 -2.48 -21.93
C ARG A 208 -5.45 -3.36 -21.95
N ILE A 209 -5.28 -4.64 -21.64
CA ILE A 209 -6.36 -5.64 -21.57
C ILE A 209 -6.69 -5.84 -20.10
N GLN A 210 -7.88 -5.45 -19.67
CA GLN A 210 -8.38 -5.55 -18.31
C GLN A 210 -9.33 -6.73 -18.18
N LYS A 211 -9.24 -7.45 -17.05
CA LYS A 211 -10.23 -8.43 -16.63
C LYS A 211 -10.63 -8.17 -15.18
N ILE A 212 -11.94 -8.06 -14.92
CA ILE A 212 -12.54 -7.94 -13.59
C ILE A 212 -13.61 -9.02 -13.49
N GLY A 213 -13.33 -10.10 -12.76
CA GLY A 213 -14.16 -11.29 -12.74
C GLY A 213 -14.32 -11.87 -14.15
N ASP A 214 -15.56 -11.92 -14.63
CA ASP A 214 -15.90 -12.45 -15.96
C ASP A 214 -16.06 -11.35 -17.03
N HIS A 215 -15.73 -10.11 -16.69
CA HIS A 215 -15.87 -8.95 -17.58
C HIS A 215 -14.50 -8.46 -18.07
N TYR A 216 -14.44 -8.11 -19.35
CA TYR A 216 -13.21 -7.80 -20.07
C TYR A 216 -13.32 -6.45 -20.76
N ARG A 217 -12.21 -5.71 -20.77
CA ARG A 217 -12.06 -4.49 -21.57
C ARG A 217 -10.70 -4.44 -22.22
N ALA A 218 -10.60 -3.75 -23.34
CA ALA A 218 -9.32 -3.42 -23.93
C ALA A 218 -9.30 -1.93 -24.28
N TYR A 219 -8.18 -1.29 -23.98
CA TYR A 219 -7.94 0.11 -24.29
C TYR A 219 -6.71 0.24 -25.16
N ARG A 220 -6.84 0.95 -26.29
CA ARG A 220 -5.69 1.47 -27.01
C ARG A 220 -5.22 2.76 -26.35
N ARG A 221 -3.91 2.87 -26.12
CA ARG A 221 -3.28 4.02 -25.51
C ARG A 221 -2.26 4.60 -26.46
N THR A 222 -2.37 5.89 -26.72
CA THR A 222 -1.38 6.64 -27.50
C THR A 222 -0.83 7.78 -26.67
N GLY A 223 0.44 8.07 -26.89
CA GLY A 223 1.23 8.87 -25.98
C GLY A 223 2.39 9.57 -26.63
N SER A 224 2.84 10.65 -26.01
CA SER A 224 4.10 11.29 -26.37
C SER A 224 5.26 10.63 -25.60
N GLY A 225 6.36 10.42 -26.31
CA GLY A 225 7.56 9.81 -25.76
C GLY A 225 7.50 8.29 -25.65
N TRP A 226 8.66 7.70 -25.36
CA TRP A 226 8.86 6.24 -25.41
C TRP A 226 8.22 5.48 -24.24
N LYS A 227 7.90 6.16 -23.13
CA LYS A 227 7.24 5.56 -21.95
C LYS A 227 5.74 5.39 -22.11
N GLY A 228 5.17 5.72 -23.27
CA GLY A 228 3.75 5.50 -23.55
C GLY A 228 2.81 6.28 -22.62
N GLY A 229 3.19 7.51 -22.23
CA GLY A 229 2.33 8.35 -21.38
C GLY A 229 0.94 8.50 -22.00
N VAL A 230 -0.13 8.31 -21.24
CA VAL A 230 -1.48 8.25 -21.83
C VAL A 230 -1.99 9.66 -22.15
N ASN A 231 -1.77 10.10 -23.39
CA ASN A 231 -2.38 11.33 -23.91
C ASN A 231 -3.80 11.07 -24.39
N ALA A 232 -4.04 9.90 -24.98
CA ALA A 232 -5.36 9.41 -25.37
C ALA A 232 -5.57 7.96 -24.94
N LEU A 233 -6.78 7.68 -24.43
CA LEU A 233 -7.26 6.36 -24.05
C LEU A 233 -8.52 6.09 -24.86
N GLU A 234 -8.48 5.09 -25.73
CA GLU A 234 -9.57 4.75 -26.64
C GLU A 234 -10.02 3.32 -26.38
N ASP A 235 -11.33 3.09 -26.35
CA ASP A 235 -11.87 1.73 -26.29
C ASP A 235 -11.49 0.96 -27.56
N THR A 236 -11.10 -0.30 -27.40
CA THR A 236 -10.85 -1.21 -28.52
C THR A 236 -11.53 -2.55 -28.28
N PRO A 237 -12.00 -3.26 -29.33
CA PRO A 237 -12.66 -4.54 -29.15
C PRO A 237 -11.77 -5.55 -28.42
N VAL A 238 -12.37 -6.29 -27.48
CA VAL A 238 -11.72 -7.46 -26.88
C VAL A 238 -11.75 -8.59 -27.90
N THR A 239 -10.58 -8.93 -28.45
CA THR A 239 -10.45 -10.07 -29.37
C THR A 239 -10.40 -11.39 -28.60
N GLU A 240 -10.65 -12.51 -29.27
CA GLU A 240 -10.47 -13.85 -28.69
C GLU A 240 -9.03 -14.07 -28.17
N THR A 241 -8.04 -13.51 -28.86
CA THR A 241 -6.64 -13.53 -28.44
C THR A 241 -6.43 -12.77 -27.12
N TYR A 242 -6.97 -11.56 -27.01
CA TYR A 242 -6.86 -10.75 -25.78
C TYR A 242 -7.56 -11.41 -24.62
N LYS A 243 -8.76 -11.95 -24.86
CA LYS A 243 -9.51 -12.72 -23.87
C LYS A 243 -8.70 -13.93 -23.39
N MET A 244 -8.11 -14.69 -24.32
CA MET A 244 -7.27 -15.84 -23.99
C MET A 244 -6.07 -15.44 -23.13
N TRP A 245 -5.34 -14.36 -23.47
CA TRP A 245 -4.23 -13.90 -22.64
C TRP A 245 -4.67 -13.54 -21.22
N ALA A 246 -5.77 -12.81 -21.08
CA ALA A 246 -6.35 -12.46 -19.78
C ALA A 246 -6.78 -13.69 -18.98
N ASP A 247 -7.37 -14.68 -19.65
CA ASP A 247 -7.81 -15.93 -19.02
C ASP A 247 -6.63 -16.77 -18.52
N GLU A 248 -5.57 -16.88 -19.31
CA GLU A 248 -4.37 -17.60 -18.91
C GLU A 248 -3.65 -16.91 -17.74
N CYS A 249 -3.56 -15.58 -17.74
CA CYS A 249 -3.01 -14.83 -16.63
C CYS A 249 -3.88 -14.94 -15.36
N SER A 250 -5.20 -14.98 -15.50
CA SER A 250 -6.12 -15.07 -14.35
C SER A 250 -5.99 -16.34 -13.53
N LYS A 251 -5.39 -17.40 -14.10
CA LYS A 251 -5.16 -18.69 -13.42
C LYS A 251 -3.90 -18.69 -12.56
N LEU A 252 -3.05 -17.67 -12.67
CA LEU A 252 -1.79 -17.60 -11.92
C LEU A 252 -2.04 -17.38 -10.42
N PHE A 253 -1.09 -17.85 -9.60
CA PHE A 253 -1.00 -17.57 -8.16
C PHE A 253 -2.27 -17.87 -7.35
N GLY A 254 -3.00 -18.93 -7.70
CA GLY A 254 -4.24 -19.31 -7.00
C GLY A 254 -5.48 -18.52 -7.45
N GLY A 255 -5.34 -17.64 -8.44
CA GLY A 255 -6.42 -16.86 -9.02
C GLY A 255 -6.17 -15.36 -8.91
N MET A 256 -6.31 -14.65 -10.03
CA MET A 256 -6.32 -13.19 -10.12
C MET A 256 -7.67 -12.74 -10.65
N ASP A 257 -8.54 -12.28 -9.75
CA ASP A 257 -9.89 -11.82 -10.08
C ASP A 257 -9.89 -10.48 -10.84
N ILE A 258 -8.94 -9.60 -10.51
CA ILE A 258 -8.71 -8.30 -11.11
C ILE A 258 -7.28 -8.27 -11.64
N LEU A 259 -7.12 -8.09 -12.95
CA LEU A 259 -5.80 -7.96 -13.57
C LEU A 259 -5.86 -7.05 -14.79
N ALA A 260 -4.69 -6.57 -15.21
CA ALA A 260 -4.53 -6.03 -16.55
C ALA A 260 -3.20 -6.42 -17.20
N ILE A 261 -3.23 -6.71 -18.49
CA ILE A 261 -2.05 -7.02 -19.31
C ILE A 261 -1.72 -5.78 -20.12
N ASP A 262 -0.48 -5.33 -20.07
CA ASP A 262 0.04 -4.30 -20.95
C ASP A 262 0.78 -4.94 -22.13
N VAL A 263 0.40 -4.49 -23.32
CA VAL A 263 0.89 -4.98 -24.61
C VAL A 263 1.38 -3.78 -25.42
N VAL A 264 2.49 -3.94 -26.12
CA VAL A 264 3.01 -2.95 -27.06
C VAL A 264 2.80 -3.46 -28.48
N HIS A 265 2.17 -2.66 -29.33
CA HIS A 265 1.97 -2.98 -30.74
C HIS A 265 3.08 -2.34 -31.58
N CYS A 266 3.93 -3.15 -32.20
CA CYS A 266 5.08 -2.67 -32.97
C CYS A 266 4.65 -2.06 -34.31
N SER A 267 5.03 -0.80 -34.56
CA SER A 267 4.72 -0.08 -35.80
C SER A 267 5.40 -0.65 -37.05
N GLU A 268 6.54 -1.31 -36.88
CA GLU A 268 7.35 -1.83 -37.99
C GLU A 268 6.96 -3.25 -38.39
N THR A 269 6.70 -4.12 -37.40
CA THR A 269 6.39 -5.53 -37.66
C THR A 269 4.91 -5.85 -37.58
N ASN A 270 4.07 -4.91 -37.10
CA ASN A 270 2.64 -5.12 -36.84
C ASN A 270 2.38 -6.31 -35.89
N LYS A 271 3.31 -6.54 -34.94
CA LYS A 271 3.24 -7.61 -33.94
C LYS A 271 3.02 -7.04 -32.56
N ASP A 272 2.27 -7.78 -31.75
CA ASP A 272 2.04 -7.49 -30.34
C ASP A 272 3.13 -8.11 -29.46
N TYR A 273 3.52 -7.40 -28.41
CA TYR A 273 4.43 -7.90 -27.38
C TYR A 273 3.84 -7.64 -26.00
N ILE A 274 3.57 -8.71 -25.24
CA ILE A 274 3.16 -8.61 -23.82
C ILE A 274 4.37 -8.16 -23.01
N ILE A 275 4.23 -7.09 -22.22
CA ILE A 275 5.35 -6.47 -21.49
C ILE A 275 5.17 -6.42 -19.97
N GLU A 276 3.92 -6.46 -19.46
CA GLU A 276 3.64 -6.35 -18.03
C GLU A 276 2.29 -7.01 -17.70
N LEU A 277 2.23 -7.73 -16.57
CA LEU A 277 1.00 -8.19 -15.94
C LEU A 277 0.83 -7.39 -14.65
N ASN A 278 -0.30 -6.70 -14.54
CA ASN A 278 -0.67 -5.87 -13.41
C ASN A 278 -1.76 -6.58 -12.60
N GLU A 279 -1.70 -6.38 -11.29
CA GLU A 279 -2.50 -7.07 -10.29
C GLU A 279 -3.67 -6.19 -9.80
N CYS A 280 -4.23 -6.40 -8.61
CA CYS A 280 -5.51 -5.84 -8.17
C CYS A 280 -5.53 -4.32 -7.99
N SER A 281 -4.39 -3.61 -8.09
CA SER A 281 -4.28 -2.16 -8.01
C SER A 281 -4.28 -1.46 -9.38
N ILE A 282 -4.89 -2.06 -10.41
CA ILE A 282 -5.01 -1.44 -11.74
C ILE A 282 -5.85 -0.15 -11.69
N GLY A 283 -5.45 0.86 -12.44
CA GLY A 283 -6.27 2.05 -12.68
C GLY A 283 -7.43 1.75 -13.63
N LEU A 284 -8.60 2.32 -13.36
CA LEU A 284 -9.80 2.17 -14.19
C LEU A 284 -9.86 3.27 -15.25
N GLY A 285 -10.45 2.97 -16.41
CA GLY A 285 -10.66 3.96 -17.46
C GLY A 285 -11.70 4.99 -17.02
N LYS A 286 -11.38 6.29 -17.09
CA LYS A 286 -12.26 7.37 -16.59
C LYS A 286 -13.69 7.33 -17.12
N ASN A 287 -13.87 6.99 -18.39
CA ASN A 287 -15.19 6.93 -19.03
C ASN A 287 -16.08 5.79 -18.48
N HIS A 288 -15.46 4.81 -17.83
CA HIS A 288 -16.08 3.55 -17.43
C HIS A 288 -15.90 3.24 -15.95
N GLU A 289 -15.27 4.15 -15.22
CA GLU A 289 -14.89 3.97 -13.82
C GLU A 289 -16.08 3.62 -12.94
N ILE A 290 -17.23 4.25 -13.16
CA ILE A 290 -18.47 3.95 -12.42
C ILE A 290 -18.93 2.52 -12.70
N GLU A 291 -18.92 2.09 -13.97
CA GLU A 291 -19.35 0.75 -14.36
C GLU A 291 -18.40 -0.31 -13.81
N ASP A 292 -17.09 -0.13 -14.01
CA ASP A 292 -16.06 -1.03 -13.53
C ASP A 292 -16.07 -1.14 -11.99
N ASN A 293 -16.32 -0.05 -11.27
CA ASN A 293 -16.49 -0.09 -9.82
C ASN A 293 -17.74 -0.88 -9.41
N ASN A 294 -18.87 -0.75 -10.12
CA ASN A 294 -20.05 -1.59 -9.86
C ASN A 294 -19.76 -3.08 -10.12
N ILE A 295 -18.98 -3.40 -11.15
CA ILE A 295 -18.56 -4.78 -11.43
C ILE A 295 -17.63 -5.30 -10.32
N ILE A 296 -16.70 -4.48 -9.82
CA ILE A 296 -15.85 -4.82 -8.66
C ILE A 296 -16.72 -5.07 -7.43
N ARG A 297 -17.72 -4.22 -7.17
CA ARG A 297 -18.67 -4.41 -6.07
C ARG A 297 -19.37 -5.77 -6.16
N ASP A 298 -19.91 -6.10 -7.32
CA ASP A 298 -20.66 -7.35 -7.53
C ASP A 298 -19.73 -8.58 -7.43
N LEU A 299 -18.50 -8.46 -7.92
CA LEU A 299 -17.45 -9.46 -7.75
C LEU A 299 -17.10 -9.68 -6.26
N VAL A 300 -16.96 -8.60 -5.48
CA VAL A 300 -16.72 -8.69 -4.03
C VAL A 300 -17.88 -9.40 -3.33
N VAL A 301 -19.12 -9.04 -3.66
CA VAL A 301 -20.31 -9.69 -3.10
C VAL A 301 -20.30 -11.19 -3.42
N LYS A 302 -20.00 -11.57 -4.66
CA LYS A 302 -19.87 -12.97 -5.09
C LYS A 302 -18.79 -13.71 -4.29
N ARG A 303 -17.56 -13.19 -4.24
CA ARG A 303 -16.44 -13.83 -3.53
C ARG A 303 -16.64 -13.88 -2.02
N MET A 304 -17.23 -12.85 -1.42
CA MET A 304 -17.65 -12.90 -0.02
C MET A 304 -18.66 -14.02 0.19
N THR A 305 -19.71 -14.09 -0.65
CA THR A 305 -20.73 -15.14 -0.56
C THR A 305 -20.11 -16.54 -0.57
N GLU A 306 -19.23 -16.81 -1.52
CA GLU A 306 -18.47 -18.07 -1.62
C GLU A 306 -17.60 -18.35 -0.38
N ALA A 307 -16.85 -17.36 0.10
CA ALA A 307 -15.94 -17.50 1.24
C ALA A 307 -16.67 -17.81 2.56
N PHE A 308 -17.90 -17.34 2.71
CA PHE A 308 -18.69 -17.55 3.94
C PHE A 308 -19.63 -18.76 3.84
N ALA A 309 -20.06 -19.17 2.65
CA ALA A 309 -20.83 -20.41 2.47
C ALA A 309 -20.02 -21.65 2.93
N ASN A 310 -18.71 -21.64 2.66
CA ASN A 310 -17.79 -22.71 3.02
C ASN A 310 -17.42 -22.75 4.51
N LYS A 311 -17.83 -21.75 5.32
CA LYS A 311 -17.56 -21.71 6.77
C LYS A 311 -18.68 -22.33 7.62
N THR A 312 -19.64 -23.00 7.00
CA THR A 312 -20.74 -23.63 7.75
C THR A 312 -20.28 -24.96 8.36
N ILE A 313 -20.28 -24.99 9.70
CA ILE A 313 -20.08 -26.10 10.64
C ILE A 313 -18.61 -26.46 11.00
N GLU A 314 -17.98 -25.63 11.83
CA GLU A 314 -17.35 -26.18 13.03
C GLU A 314 -18.16 -25.69 14.25
N PRO A 315 -18.55 -26.57 15.19
CA PRO A 315 -19.15 -26.14 16.43
C PRO A 315 -18.12 -25.29 17.16
N LYS A 316 -18.37 -23.97 17.29
CA LYS A 316 -17.67 -23.16 18.28
C LYS A 316 -18.04 -23.71 19.64
N GLN A 317 -17.25 -24.64 20.17
CA GLN A 317 -17.18 -24.83 21.60
C GLN A 317 -16.76 -23.47 22.17
N GLU A 318 -17.65 -22.84 22.94
CA GLU A 318 -17.28 -21.72 23.80
C GLU A 318 -16.25 -22.24 24.80
N SER A 319 -14.99 -22.20 24.40
CA SER A 319 -13.86 -22.46 25.27
C SER A 319 -13.73 -21.30 26.25
N SER A 320 -13.34 -21.60 27.49
CA SER A 320 -13.09 -20.63 28.57
C SER A 320 -12.15 -19.48 28.17
N THR A 321 -11.35 -19.68 27.13
CA THR A 321 -10.51 -18.66 26.48
C THR A 321 -11.32 -17.57 25.76
N THR A 322 -12.50 -17.84 25.22
CA THR A 322 -13.34 -16.84 24.52
C THR A 322 -13.81 -15.72 25.46
N ASN A 323 -14.09 -16.06 26.73
CA ASN A 323 -14.42 -15.08 27.76
C ASN A 323 -13.18 -14.31 28.22
N ALA A 324 -12.01 -14.95 28.28
CA ALA A 324 -10.74 -14.29 28.56
C ALA A 324 -10.34 -13.30 27.44
N TYR A 325 -10.63 -13.62 26.18
CA TYR A 325 -10.37 -12.70 25.05
C TYR A 325 -11.30 -11.49 25.07
N LYS A 326 -12.59 -11.68 25.40
CA LYS A 326 -13.51 -10.56 25.60
C LYS A 326 -13.09 -9.67 26.78
N SER A 327 -12.60 -10.24 27.87
CA SER A 327 -12.10 -9.44 29.00
C SER A 327 -10.82 -8.68 28.63
N LEU A 328 -9.89 -9.30 27.88
CA LEU A 328 -8.68 -8.65 27.40
C LEU A 328 -8.99 -7.54 26.38
N GLU A 329 -9.99 -7.71 25.51
CA GLU A 329 -10.44 -6.63 24.61
C GLU A 329 -10.98 -5.43 25.35
N VAL A 330 -11.80 -5.66 26.39
CA VAL A 330 -12.30 -4.58 27.25
C VAL A 330 -11.15 -3.89 27.98
N GLU A 331 -10.16 -4.66 28.45
CA GLU A 331 -8.97 -4.12 29.11
C GLU A 331 -8.08 -3.31 28.14
N LEU A 332 -7.92 -3.78 26.89
CA LEU A 332 -7.18 -3.06 25.86
C LEU A 332 -7.84 -1.72 25.52
N ILE A 333 -9.17 -1.71 25.34
CA ILE A 333 -9.95 -0.48 25.10
C ILE A 333 -9.81 0.49 26.28
N ASN A 334 -9.86 -0.02 27.51
CA ASN A 334 -9.64 0.80 28.70
C ASN A 334 -8.23 1.39 28.74
N LEU A 335 -7.19 0.60 28.40
CA LEU A 335 -5.81 1.07 28.35
C LEU A 335 -5.60 2.12 27.26
N GLU A 336 -6.23 1.98 26.09
CA GLU A 336 -6.19 2.98 25.02
C GLU A 336 -6.87 4.29 25.45
N ASN A 337 -8.00 4.21 26.15
CA ASN A 337 -8.66 5.39 26.71
C ASN A 337 -7.79 6.09 27.76
N VAL A 338 -7.15 5.32 28.66
CA VAL A 338 -6.22 5.86 29.66
C VAL A 338 -5.01 6.50 28.99
N LYS A 339 -4.46 5.89 27.94
CA LYS A 339 -3.36 6.47 27.16
C LYS A 339 -3.78 7.82 26.56
N LEU A 340 -4.99 7.91 26.01
CA LEU A 340 -5.53 9.15 25.45
C LEU A 340 -5.66 10.26 26.52
N GLU A 341 -6.13 9.92 27.72
CA GLU A 341 -6.23 10.84 28.85
C GLU A 341 -4.85 11.34 29.32
N ILE A 342 -3.85 10.44 29.34
CA ILE A 342 -2.46 10.79 29.67
C ILE A 342 -1.90 11.74 28.61
N GLU A 343 -2.08 11.45 27.31
CA GLU A 343 -1.60 12.31 26.23
C GLU A 343 -2.23 13.72 26.29
N GLN A 344 -3.52 13.80 26.59
CA GLN A 344 -4.21 15.09 26.79
C GLN A 344 -3.67 15.84 28.02
N SER A 345 -3.42 15.13 29.11
CA SER A 345 -2.86 15.71 30.33
C SER A 345 -1.41 16.19 30.12
N LEU A 346 -0.61 15.43 29.37
CA LEU A 346 0.75 15.80 28.98
C LEU A 346 0.75 17.07 28.12
N LYS A 347 -0.20 17.18 27.18
CA LYS A 347 -0.37 18.38 26.35
C LYS A 347 -0.69 19.62 27.19
N LYS A 348 -1.60 19.51 28.17
CA LYS A 348 -1.92 20.59 29.12
C LYS A 348 -0.71 20.96 30.00
N ALA A 349 0.02 19.96 30.49
CA ALA A 349 1.23 20.18 31.29
C ALA A 349 2.30 20.93 30.47
N ASN A 350 2.55 20.52 29.22
CA ASN A 350 3.50 21.16 28.33
C ASN A 350 3.11 22.62 28.02
N GLN A 351 1.82 22.91 27.83
CA GLN A 351 1.33 24.28 27.68
C GLN A 351 1.60 25.12 28.94
N LYS A 352 1.38 24.55 30.13
CA LYS A 352 1.65 25.23 31.41
C LYS A 352 3.14 25.47 31.64
N VAL A 353 3.99 24.51 31.27
CA VAL A 353 5.45 24.67 31.31
C VAL A 353 5.89 25.79 30.36
N ALA A 354 5.40 25.81 29.13
CA ALA A 354 5.70 26.86 28.17
C ALA A 354 5.27 28.25 28.67
N PHE A 355 4.07 28.34 29.28
CA PHE A 355 3.60 29.57 29.91
C PHE A 355 4.54 30.04 31.02
N LEU A 356 4.88 29.16 31.97
CA LEU A 356 5.78 29.49 33.08
C LEU A 356 7.19 29.87 32.62
N GLN A 357 7.71 29.21 31.57
CA GLN A 357 8.99 29.57 30.95
C GLN A 357 8.92 30.98 30.33
N GLY A 358 7.80 31.31 29.66
CA GLY A 358 7.53 32.66 29.17
C GLY A 358 7.52 33.69 30.30
N THR A 359 6.77 33.46 31.37
CA THR A 359 6.70 34.37 32.52
C THR A 359 8.06 34.55 33.21
N ASN A 360 8.83 33.46 33.38
CA ASN A 360 10.17 33.53 33.96
C ASN A 360 11.15 34.31 33.08
N SER A 361 11.03 34.19 31.76
CA SER A 361 11.82 34.99 30.81
C SER A 361 11.49 36.48 30.92
N GLU A 362 10.23 36.85 31.11
CA GLU A 362 9.82 38.24 31.34
C GLU A 362 10.28 38.78 32.69
N LEU A 363 10.19 37.97 33.75
CA LEU A 363 10.70 38.33 35.08
C LEU A 363 12.22 38.55 35.05
N LYS A 364 12.97 37.71 34.34
CA LYS A 364 14.41 37.92 34.12
C LYS A 364 14.70 39.19 33.34
N LYS A 365 13.91 39.51 32.30
CA LYS A 365 14.05 40.78 31.56
C LYS A 365 13.75 41.99 32.45
N ARG A 366 12.70 41.93 33.28
CA ARG A 366 12.34 42.97 34.25
C ARG A 366 13.41 43.14 35.34
N ASN A 367 13.92 42.05 35.90
CA ASN A 367 15.01 42.10 36.87
C ASN A 367 16.31 42.64 36.26
N ASN A 368 16.66 42.25 35.03
CA ASN A 368 17.82 42.82 34.34
C ASN A 368 17.62 44.31 34.00
N ALA A 369 16.40 44.74 33.68
CA ALA A 369 16.07 46.16 33.49
C ALA A 369 16.12 46.94 34.82
N PHE A 370 15.70 46.33 35.93
CA PHE A 370 15.79 46.89 37.28
C PHE A 370 17.24 46.99 37.75
N PHE A 371 18.06 45.95 37.55
CA PHE A 371 19.49 45.96 37.85
C PHE A 371 20.27 46.95 36.97
N ARG A 372 19.89 47.12 35.69
CA ARG A 372 20.46 48.19 34.83
C ARG A 372 20.05 49.59 35.25
N ARG A 373 18.92 49.77 35.96
CA ARG A 373 18.52 51.04 36.57
C ARG A 373 19.08 51.25 38.00
N GLY A 374 19.50 50.19 38.67
CA GLY A 374 19.93 50.20 40.07
C GLY A 374 21.45 50.17 40.32
N PHE A 375 22.29 49.96 39.28
CA PHE A 375 23.74 50.00 39.44
C PHE A 375 24.31 51.43 39.30
N GLY A 376 23.93 52.29 40.25
CA GLY A 376 24.76 53.36 40.77
C GLY A 376 24.85 53.13 42.27
N PHE A 377 26.06 52.91 42.80
CA PHE A 377 26.42 52.47 44.15
C PHE A 377 26.58 50.97 44.36
N GLY A 378 27.84 50.57 44.49
CA GLY A 378 28.26 49.21 44.82
C GLY A 378 28.29 48.93 46.31
N PHE A 379 28.27 47.64 46.64
CA PHE A 379 29.25 46.98 47.49
C PHE A 379 28.95 45.48 47.49
N THR A 380 29.99 44.69 47.27
CA THR A 380 30.03 43.23 47.25
C THR A 380 29.88 42.67 48.66
N PHE A 381 29.00 41.69 48.88
CA PHE A 381 29.19 40.63 49.89
C PHE A 381 28.38 39.38 49.54
N GLY A 382 28.92 38.22 49.88
CA GLY A 382 28.69 36.94 49.21
C GLY A 382 27.49 36.12 49.69
N VAL A 383 27.16 35.10 48.89
CA VAL A 383 26.63 33.80 49.35
C VAL A 383 27.01 32.76 48.30
N GLY A 384 28.18 32.13 48.49
CA GLY A 384 28.72 31.10 47.59
C GLY A 384 28.74 29.72 48.22
N PHE A 385 27.71 29.32 48.97
CA PHE A 385 27.62 28.00 49.59
C PHE A 385 26.15 27.65 49.86
N SER A 386 25.39 27.25 48.83
CA SER A 386 24.03 26.72 49.01
C SER A 386 23.51 25.92 47.80
N THR A 387 23.99 26.21 46.59
CA THR A 387 23.46 25.57 45.36
C THR A 387 23.99 24.16 45.10
N ALA A 388 25.20 23.81 45.55
CA ALA A 388 25.79 22.48 45.29
C ALA A 388 25.15 21.34 46.11
N LEU A 389 24.67 21.62 47.33
CA LEU A 389 24.01 20.64 48.20
C LEU A 389 22.55 20.38 47.78
N LEU A 390 21.85 21.41 47.28
CA LEU A 390 20.47 21.26 46.83
C LEU A 390 20.36 20.46 45.53
N VAL A 391 21.30 20.64 44.60
CA VAL A 391 21.36 19.89 43.33
C VAL A 391 21.71 18.41 43.58
N SER A 392 22.60 18.13 44.54
CA SER A 392 22.96 16.76 44.91
C SER A 392 21.80 16.01 45.61
N TYR A 393 21.01 16.70 46.43
CA TYR A 393 19.85 16.10 47.11
C TYR A 393 18.68 15.82 46.15
N LEU A 394 18.45 16.70 45.16
CA LEU A 394 17.40 16.50 44.16
C LEU A 394 17.78 15.41 43.13
N ALA A 395 19.06 15.30 42.76
CA ALA A 395 19.54 14.22 41.90
C ALA A 395 19.46 12.84 42.56
N TYR A 396 19.60 12.75 43.89
CA TYR A 396 19.44 11.50 44.63
C TYR A 396 17.98 11.03 44.70
N ARG A 397 17.01 11.95 44.84
CA ARG A 397 15.58 11.58 44.87
C ARG A 397 15.00 11.17 43.53
N TRP A 398 15.53 11.67 42.42
CA TRP A 398 15.01 11.34 41.07
C TRP A 398 15.45 9.97 40.55
N LYS A 399 16.41 9.31 41.21
CA LYS A 399 16.91 7.98 40.82
C LYS A 399 16.17 6.81 41.52
N LYS A 400 15.14 7.09 42.31
CA LYS A 400 14.45 6.11 43.17
C LYS A 400 12.91 6.13 43.09
N GLN A 401 12.36 6.76 42.05
CA GLN A 401 10.99 6.60 41.57
C GLN A 401 11.06 6.28 40.09
#